data_AF-A0A7V9AN26-F1
#
_entry.id   AF-A0A7V9AN26-F1
#
_cell.length_a   1.000
_cell.length_b   1.000
_cell.length_c   1.000
_cell.angle_alpha   90.00
_cell.angle_beta   90.00
_cell.angle_gamma   90.00
#
_symmetry.space_group_name_H-M   'P 1'
#
loop_
_entity.id
_entity.type
_entity.pdbx_description
1 polymer ?
#
loop_
_entity_poly.entity_id
_entity_poly.type
_entity_poly.pdbx_seq_one_letter_code
_entity_poly.pdbx_strand_id
1 'polypeptide(L)' 'VLQETIKGKNAKAIHEFNIHVANDKRVEQVMLTVRDGLLLIRKL' A
#
# COMPACT_ATOMS: atom_id res chain seq x y z
N VAL A 1 1.78 -21.46 0.52
CA VAL A 1 2.31 -20.31 1.30
C VAL A 1 1.19 -19.82 2.19
N LEU A 2 1.41 -19.71 3.51
CA LEU A 2 0.39 -19.25 4.45
C LEU A 2 -0.02 -17.83 4.09
N GLN A 3 -1.25 -17.63 3.63
CA GLN A 3 -1.81 -16.30 3.40
C GLN A 3 -2.17 -15.72 4.77
N GLU A 4 -1.34 -14.83 5.28
CA GLU A 4 -1.64 -14.12 6.51
C GLU A 4 -2.95 -13.35 6.34
N THR A 5 -3.95 -13.71 7.14
CA THR A 5 -5.24 -13.06 7.08
C THR A 5 -5.11 -11.70 7.75
N ILE A 6 -5.17 -10.62 6.97
CA ILE A 6 -5.13 -9.26 7.49
C ILE A 6 -6.39 -9.03 8.35
N LYS A 7 -6.19 -8.82 9.66
CA LYS A 7 -7.25 -8.61 10.65
C LYS A 7 -7.45 -7.11 10.90
N GLY A 8 -8.71 -6.72 11.09
CA GLY A 8 -9.09 -5.33 11.37
C GLY A 8 -9.48 -4.55 10.12
N LYS A 9 -10.51 -3.69 10.26
CA LYS A 9 -11.08 -2.89 9.16
C LYS A 9 -10.02 -2.01 8.49
N ASN A 10 -9.19 -1.34 9.28
CA ASN A 10 -8.18 -0.42 8.77
C ASN A 10 -7.06 -1.14 8.01
N ALA A 11 -6.60 -2.28 8.51
CA ALA A 11 -5.53 -3.04 7.87
C ALA A 11 -5.97 -3.58 6.50
N LYS A 12 -7.23 -4.04 6.38
CA LYS A 12 -7.82 -4.44 5.09
C LYS A 12 -7.90 -3.27 4.11
N ALA A 13 -8.42 -2.13 4.57
CA ALA A 13 -8.54 -0.93 3.74
C ALA A 13 -7.18 -0.42 3.24
N ILE A 14 -6.15 -0.42 4.10
CA ILE A 14 -4.79 -0.04 3.72
C ILE A 14 -4.22 -1.02 2.69
N HIS A 15 -4.42 -2.32 2.86
CA HIS A 15 -3.94 -3.32 1.92
C HIS A 15 -4.58 -3.18 0.53
N GLU A 16 -5.90 -3.05 0.48
CA GLU A 16 -6.64 -2.83 -0.76
C GLU A 16 -6.20 -1.53 -1.45
N PHE A 17 -6.00 -0.46 -0.67
CA PHE A 17 -5.50 0.82 -1.19
C PHE A 17 -4.09 0.69 -1.77
N ASN A 18 -3.18 -0.01 -1.09
CA ASN A 18 -1.82 -0.22 -1.60
C ASN A 18 -1.82 -1.05 -2.89
N ILE A 19 -2.67 -2.08 -3.00
CA ILE A 19 -2.84 -2.85 -4.25
C ILE A 19 -3.36 -1.94 -5.37
N HIS A 20 -4.36 -1.10 -5.06
CA HIS A 20 -4.93 -0.18 -6.03
C HIS A 20 -3.87 0.78 -6.59
N VAL A 21 -3.13 1.46 -5.71
CA VAL A 21 -2.07 2.40 -6.08
C VAL A 21 -0.97 1.70 -6.86
N ALA A 22 -0.57 0.49 -6.46
CA ALA A 22 0.50 -0.22 -7.14
C ALA A 22 0.18 -0.64 -8.58
N ASN A 23 -1.09 -0.71 -8.93
CA ASN A 23 -1.55 -1.01 -10.28
C ASN A 23 -1.96 0.25 -11.07
N ASP A 24 -1.90 1.44 -10.48
CA ASP A 24 -2.28 2.69 -11.13
C ASP A 24 -1.11 3.25 -11.96
N LYS A 25 -1.25 3.19 -13.29
CA LYS A 25 -0.24 3.68 -14.25
C LYS A 25 -0.12 5.21 -14.31
N ARG A 26 -1.00 5.96 -13.63
CA ARG A 26 -1.00 7.44 -13.62
C ARG A 26 -0.10 8.01 -12.54
N VAL A 27 0.48 7.16 -11.69
CA VAL A 27 1.30 7.57 -10.56
C VAL A 27 2.58 6.75 -10.51
N GLU A 28 3.60 7.34 -9.89
CA GLU A 28 4.79 6.67 -9.41
C GLU A 28 4.73 6.57 -7.89
N GLN A 29 5.27 5.49 -7.33
CA GLN A 29 5.24 5.25 -5.90
C GLN A 29 6.62 4.83 -5.36
N VAL A 30 6.93 5.23 -4.13
CA VAL A 30 8.14 4.82 -3.40
C VAL A 30 7.76 4.48 -1.96
N MET A 31 8.13 3.28 -1.50
CA MET A 31 8.00 2.88 -0.10
C MET A 31 9.27 3.28 0.66
N LEU A 32 9.14 4.18 1.64
CA LEU A 32 10.21 4.54 2.56
C LEU A 32 10.05 3.76 3.86
N THR A 33 11.13 3.10 4.29
CA THR A 33 11.19 2.34 5.55
C THR A 33 11.47 3.25 6.74
N VAL A 34 10.69 4.33 6.88
CA VAL A 34 10.79 5.29 7.98
C VAL A 34 9.61 5.06 8.94
N ARG A 35 9.91 4.86 10.23
CA ARG A 35 8.92 4.48 11.26
C ARG A 35 8.12 3.25 10.82
N ASP A 36 6.80 3.37 10.75
CA ASP A 36 5.87 2.28 10.40
C ASP A 36 5.73 2.07 8.88
N GLY A 37 6.52 2.78 8.07
CA GLY A 37 6.48 2.77 6.61
C GLY A 37 5.68 3.95 6.04
N LEU A 38 6.25 4.63 5.06
CA LEU A 38 5.60 5.73 4.35
C LEU A 38 5.56 5.42 2.85
N LEU A 39 4.36 5.31 2.29
CA LEU A 39 4.17 5.21 0.84
C LEU A 39 4.00 6.61 0.26
N LEU A 40 4.99 7.08 -0.50
CA LEU A 40 4.89 8.32 -1.27
C LEU A 40 4.33 8.02 -2.65
N ILE A 41 3.35 8.81 -3.08
CA ILE A 41 2.68 8.68 -4.37
C ILE A 41 2.79 10.02 -5.10
N ARG A 42 3.37 10.00 -6.30
CA ARG A 42 3.52 11.17 -7.16
C ARG A 42 2.71 10.95 -8.43
N LYS A 43 1.84 11.90 -8.77
CA LYS A 43 1.14 11.91 -10.06
C LYS A 43 2.12 12.25 -11.18
N LEU A 44 2.05 11.48 -12.27
CA LEU A 44 2.80 11.73 -13.51
C LEU A 44 2.21 12.89 -14.32
#